data_AF-C5KBQ6-F1
#
_entry.id   AF-C5KBQ6-F1
#
_cell.length_a   1.000
_cell.length_b   1.000
_cell.length_c   1.000
_cell.angle_alpha   90.00
_cell.angle_beta   90.00
_cell.angle_gamma   90.00
#
_symmetry.space_group_name_H-M   'P 1'
#
loop_
_entity.id
_entity.type
_entity.pdbx_description
1 polymer ?
#
loop_
_entity_poly.entity_id
_entity_poly.type
_entity_poly.pdbx_seq_one_letter_code
_entity_poly.pdbx_strand_id
1 'polypeptide(L)' 'MTPLYVTSYNVYRLFLTSLLLAVKFNDDFYYANRRYAEVGCLTSTAELNGLEATMLKLVDFSLYVGPEEYVCYWELIFS' A
#
# COMPACT_ATOMS: atom_id res chain seq x y z
N MET A 1 -12.33 -15.28 -9.27
CA MET A 1 -11.64 -13.98 -9.19
C MET A 1 -10.72 -13.87 -10.39
N THR A 2 -10.73 -12.74 -11.09
CA THR A 2 -9.78 -12.48 -12.18
C THR A 2 -8.37 -12.32 -11.58
N PRO A 3 -7.33 -12.96 -12.15
CA PRO A 3 -5.96 -12.76 -11.68
C PRO A 3 -5.55 -11.29 -11.84
N LEU A 4 -4.88 -10.74 -10.81
CA LEU A 4 -4.34 -9.39 -10.83
C LEU A 4 -3.02 -9.38 -11.60
N TYR A 5 -2.98 -8.66 -12.72
CA TYR A 5 -1.75 -8.45 -13.49
C TYR A 5 -1.19 -7.06 -13.21
N VAL A 6 0.09 -6.98 -12.85
CA VAL A 6 0.80 -5.71 -12.71
C VAL A 6 1.10 -5.17 -14.11
N THR A 7 0.70 -3.93 -14.36
CA THR A 7 0.88 -3.22 -15.64
C THR A 7 1.36 -1.80 -15.37
N SER A 8 1.91 -1.13 -16.39
CA SER A 8 2.30 0.28 -16.30
C SER A 8 1.14 1.21 -15.91
N TYR A 9 -0.11 0.81 -16.15
CA TYR A 9 -1.31 1.58 -15.81
C TYR A 9 -1.75 1.45 -14.35
N ASN A 10 -1.32 0.39 -13.64
CA ASN A 10 -1.75 0.12 -12.26
C ASN A 10 -0.61 0.07 -11.24
N VAL A 11 0.64 -0.10 -11.67
CA VAL A 11 1.80 -0.25 -10.79
C VAL A 11 1.95 0.91 -9.81
N TYR A 12 1.70 2.14 -10.26
CA TYR A 12 1.77 3.32 -9.41
C TYR A 12 0.72 3.29 -8.28
N ARG A 13 -0.54 3.00 -8.64
CA ARG A 13 -1.64 2.92 -7.66
C ARG A 13 -1.45 1.76 -6.69
N LEU A 14 -0.98 0.62 -7.18
CA LEU A 14 -0.66 -0.54 -6.34
C LEU A 14 0.43 -0.18 -5.33
N PHE A 15 1.57 0.34 -5.81
CA PHE A 15 2.68 0.72 -4.94
C PHE A 15 2.28 1.76 -3.89
N LEU A 16 1.63 2.85 -4.32
CA LEU A 16 1.20 3.92 -3.42
C LEU A 16 0.26 3.39 -2.32
N THR A 17 -0.69 2.53 -2.69
CA THR A 17 -1.66 1.99 -1.73
C THR A 17 -1.00 1.01 -0.76
N SER A 18 -0.11 0.14 -1.25
CA SER A 18 0.68 -0.77 -0.40
C SER A 18 1.53 0.00 0.62
N LEU A 19 2.23 1.04 0.17
CA LEU A 19 3.05 1.89 1.04
C LEU A 19 2.19 2.56 2.10
N LEU A 20 1.03 3.09 1.72
CA LEU A 20 0.15 3.81 2.63
C LEU A 20 -0.46 2.90 3.70
N LEU A 21 -0.84 1.67 3.35
CA LEU A 21 -1.27 0.67 4.33
C LEU A 21 -0.13 0.31 5.28
N ALA A 22 1.10 0.13 4.78
CA ALA A 22 2.26 -0.15 5.61
C ALA A 22 2.55 0.99 6.60
N VAL A 23 2.53 2.24 6.14
CA VAL A 23 2.72 3.42 7.00
C VAL A 23 1.65 3.48 8.09
N LYS A 24 0.37 3.34 7.75
CA LYS A 24 -0.72 3.39 8.73
C LYS A 24 -0.71 2.25 9.72
N PHE A 25 -0.21 1.08 9.32
CA PHE A 25 -0.18 -0.11 10.17
C PHE A 25 1.01 -0.08 11.14
N ASN A 26 2.16 0.46 10.71
CA ASN A 26 3.41 0.38 11.47
C ASN A 26 3.80 1.69 12.19
N ASP A 27 3.40 2.85 11.67
CA ASP A 27 3.82 4.14 12.24
C ASP A 27 2.77 4.66 13.23
N ASP A 28 3.21 5.07 14.44
CA ASP A 28 2.34 5.68 15.45
C ASP A 28 1.76 7.04 15.01
N PHE A 29 2.47 7.73 14.11
CA PHE A 29 2.10 9.05 13.60
C PHE A 29 2.04 9.03 12.07
N TYR A 30 0.84 9.21 11.52
CA TYR A 30 0.61 9.26 10.08
C TYR A 30 -0.29 10.44 9.69
N TYR A 31 -0.24 10.85 8.41
CA TYR A 31 -1.05 11.96 7.91
C TYR A 31 -2.48 11.55 7.56
N ALA A 32 -3.40 12.51 7.49
CA ALA A 32 -4.74 12.26 6.97
C ALA A 32 -4.70 11.88 5.48
N ASN A 33 -5.63 11.03 5.03
CA ASN A 33 -5.72 10.57 3.63
C ASN A 33 -5.75 11.68 2.60
N ARG A 34 -6.32 12.84 2.95
CA ARG A 34 -6.30 14.02 2.08
C ARG A 34 -4.87 14.44 1.69
N ARG A 35 -3.93 14.41 2.63
CA ARG A 35 -2.52 14.78 2.38
C ARG A 35 -1.84 13.77 1.48
N TYR A 36 -2.06 12.48 1.72
CA TYR A 36 -1.51 11.44 0.87
C TYR A 36 -2.10 11.44 -0.54
N ALA A 37 -3.38 11.77 -0.71
CA ALA A 37 -3.99 11.90 -2.04
C ALA A 37 -3.39 13.08 -2.83
N GLU A 38 -3.13 14.21 -2.16
CA GLU A 38 -2.52 15.39 -2.75
C GLU A 38 -1.06 15.13 -3.18
N VAL A 39 -0.27 14.44 -2.35
CA VAL A 39 1.14 14.12 -2.67
C VAL A 39 1.26 12.93 -3.63
N GLY A 40 0.36 11.96 -3.52
CA GLY A 40 0.30 10.75 -4.34
C GLY A 40 -0.38 10.93 -5.69
N CYS A 41 -0.53 12.17 -6.17
CA CYS A 41 -1.09 12.51 -7.48
C CYS A 41 -2.45 11.83 -7.78
N LEU A 42 -3.28 11.61 -6.77
CA LEU A 42 -4.62 11.06 -6.93
C LEU A 42 -5.63 12.18 -7.15
N THR A 43 -6.69 11.89 -7.90
CA THR A 43 -7.68 12.90 -8.28
C THR A 43 -8.54 13.34 -7.10
N SER A 44 -8.71 12.48 -6.09
CA SER A 44 -9.51 12.76 -4.90
C SER A 44 -9.13 11.89 -3.70
N THR A 45 -9.51 12.33 -2.51
CA THR A 45 -9.41 11.50 -1.29
C THR A 45 -10.31 10.26 -1.37
N ALA A 46 -11.44 10.35 -2.07
CA ALA A 46 -12.35 9.21 -2.26
C ALA A 46 -11.70 8.11 -3.11
N GLU A 47 -10.91 8.47 -4.12
CA GLU A 47 -10.12 7.52 -4.91
C GLU A 47 -9.15 6.75 -4.00
N LEU A 48 -8.38 7.45 -3.16
CA LEU A 48 -7.45 6.80 -2.22
C LEU A 48 -8.17 5.86 -1.25
N ASN A 49 -9.28 6.30 -0.65
CA ASN A 49 -10.06 5.46 0.26
C ASN A 49 -10.57 4.18 -0.42
N GLY A 50 -11.01 4.28 -1.68
CA GLY A 50 -11.45 3.14 -2.46
C GLY A 50 -10.31 2.17 -2.77
N LEU A 51 -9.12 2.70 -3.08
CA LEU A 51 -7.92 1.89 -3.31
C LEU A 51 -7.51 1.15 -2.03
N GLU A 52 -7.46 1.82 -0.88
CA GLU A 52 -7.15 1.18 0.42
C GLU A 52 -8.12 0.04 0.73
N ALA A 53 -9.43 0.28 0.62
CA ALA A 53 -10.44 -0.73 0.87
C ALA A 53 -10.33 -1.94 -0.08
N THR A 54 -9.93 -1.69 -1.33
CA THR A 54 -9.70 -2.75 -2.32
C THR A 54 -8.45 -3.55 -1.97
N MET A 55 -7.35 -2.88 -1.63
CA MET A 55 -6.07 -3.51 -1.29
C MET A 55 -6.20 -4.35 -0.01
N LEU A 56 -6.87 -3.86 1.03
CA LEU A 56 -7.15 -4.60 2.26
C LEU A 56 -7.90 -5.91 2.00
N LYS A 57 -8.90 -5.87 1.10
CA LYS A 57 -9.61 -7.08 0.68
C LYS A 57 -8.73 -8.02 -0.15
N LEU A 58 -7.83 -7.50 -0.97
CA LEU A 58 -6.92 -8.30 -1.78
C LEU A 58 -5.90 -9.07 -0.95
N VAL A 59 -5.47 -8.52 0.20
CA VAL A 59 -4.54 -9.17 1.13
C VAL A 59 -5.23 -9.85 2.31
N ASP A 60 -6.55 -9.99 2.26
CA ASP A 60 -7.36 -10.57 3.35
C ASP A 60 -7.07 -9.95 4.73
N PHE A 61 -6.80 -8.64 4.76
CA PHE A 61 -6.41 -7.88 5.95
C PHE A 61 -5.14 -8.41 6.67
N SER A 62 -4.36 -9.27 6.02
CA SER A 62 -3.08 -9.78 6.51
C SER A 62 -1.97 -8.75 6.30
N LEU A 63 -1.82 -7.83 7.26
CA LEU A 63 -0.84 -6.73 7.22
C LEU A 63 0.40 -6.98 8.10
N TYR A 64 0.33 -7.94 9.02
CA TYR A 64 1.43 -8.24 9.92
C TYR A 64 2.56 -8.94 9.18
N VAL A 65 3.76 -8.38 9.28
CA VAL A 65 5.01 -8.97 8.78
C VAL A 65 5.90 -9.25 9.99
N GLY A 66 6.31 -10.50 10.14
CA GLY A 66 7.19 -10.91 11.23
C GLY A 66 8.63 -10.39 11.04
N PRO A 67 9.45 -10.31 12.11
CA PRO A 67 10.82 -9.83 12.00
C PRO A 67 11.68 -10.62 11.01
N GLU A 68 11.54 -11.96 10.98
CA GLU A 68 12.30 -12.83 10.07
C GLU A 68 11.95 -12.57 8.60
N GLU A 69 10.65 -12.43 8.30
CA GLU A 69 10.16 -12.12 6.96
C GLU A 69 10.62 -10.73 6.52
N TYR A 70 10.53 -9.74 7.41
CA TYR A 70 11.01 -8.39 7.15
C TYR A 70 12.51 -8.37 6.81
N VAL A 71 13.34 -9.06 7.58
CA VAL A 71 14.79 -9.15 7.33
C VAL A 71 15.06 -9.81 5.97
N CYS A 72 14.35 -10.88 5.63
CA CYS A 72 14.51 -11.55 4.34
C CYS A 72 14.22 -10.61 3.15
N TYR A 73 13.13 -9.83 3.21
CA TYR A 73 12.84 -8.86 2.16
C TYR A 73 13.80 -7.67 2.16
N TRP A 74 14.28 -7.24 3.32
CA TRP A 74 15.26 -6.17 3.45
C TRP A 74 16.58 -6.58 2.77
N GLU A 75 17.07 -7.78 3.06
CA GLU A 75 18.27 -8.32 2.40
C GLU A 75 18.06 -8.43 0.90
N LEU A 76 16.93 -8.95 0.42
CA LEU A 76 16.64 -9.08 -1.02
C LEU A 76 16.68 -7.75 -1.78
N ILE A 77 16.26 -6.65 -1.16
CA ILE A 77 16.20 -5.33 -1.82
C ILE A 77 17.55 -4.61 -1.76
N PHE A 78 18.32 -4.81 -0.68
CA PHE A 78 19.54 -4.05 -0.39
C PHE A 78 20.85 -4.84 -0.60
N SER A 79 20.80 -6.13 -0.95
CA SER A 79 21.94 -6.93 -1.41
C SER A 79 22.18 -6.78 -2.91
#